data_AF-A0A3Q3M7R8-F1
#
_entry.id   AF-A0A3Q3M7R8-F1
#
_cell.length_a   1.000
_cell.length_b   1.000
_cell.length_c   1.000
_cell.angle_alpha   90.00
_cell.angle_beta   90.00
_cell.angle_gamma   90.00
#
_symmetry.space_group_name_H-M   'P 1'
#
loop_
_entity.id
_entity.type
_entity.pdbx_description
1 polymer ?
#
loop_
_entity_poly.entity_id
_entity_poly.type
_entity_poly.pdbx_seq_one_letter_code
_entity_poly.pdbx_strand_id
1 'polypeptide(L)'
;MAESVVRALYGKSSSLNLSSKKVKDVPKCVSRLTNLSVLLLNNNSISSLPAELLSLQHVSLHLNTLNLQHLSVLDNKLEEVPAELGHLAKLSEINLTSNNLSLLPQQLCQCKDLTKLHLARNKLTSLPELTLNTMNNFFRCLIKTQILKPALHFPQGIRALEKLQVLDVAGNKLSMFPVEFHLLSLKELYCEGNRFVHCKPVPSVQDEEVLTLKELAARFVLREDRNRSSLIHRILPHYPYLTALLASGSCCALCQEPFLTTWLECVHFINLRKDMKMRSLQTIPVRALLCSYKCFNTDGHCYYGVVTR
;
A
#
# COMPACT_ATOMS: atom_id res chain seq x y z
N MET A 1 34.54 -6.63 6.23
CA MET A 1 33.40 -6.00 6.95
C MET A 1 33.90 -5.15 8.11
N ALA A 2 34.59 -5.75 9.11
CA ALA A 2 35.07 -5.04 10.29
C ALA A 2 35.90 -3.78 9.95
N GLU A 3 36.86 -3.88 9.04
CA GLU A 3 37.73 -2.75 8.67
C GLU A 3 36.97 -1.58 8.02
N SER A 4 35.99 -1.86 7.17
CA SER A 4 35.17 -0.82 6.51
C SER A 4 34.26 -0.09 7.49
N VAL A 5 33.68 -0.82 8.45
CA VAL A 5 32.84 -0.24 9.52
C VAL A 5 33.71 0.58 10.49
N VAL A 6 34.87 0.05 10.88
CA VAL A 6 35.87 0.74 11.70
C VAL A 6 36.31 2.05 11.04
N ARG A 7 36.70 2.02 9.76
CA ARG A 7 37.07 3.25 9.02
C ARG A 7 35.92 4.26 8.95
N ALA A 8 34.68 3.81 8.77
CA ALA A 8 33.51 4.69 8.78
C ALA A 8 33.27 5.32 10.16
N LEU A 9 33.47 4.56 11.24
CA LEU A 9 33.32 5.04 12.62
C LEU A 9 34.36 6.12 12.96
N TYR A 10 35.62 5.91 12.58
CA TYR A 10 36.70 6.88 12.86
C TYR A 10 36.72 8.04 11.85
N GLY A 11 36.27 7.83 10.62
CA GLY A 11 36.33 8.82 9.54
C GLY A 11 35.13 9.76 9.43
N LYS A 12 34.11 9.64 10.29
CA LYS A 12 32.84 10.40 10.19
C LYS A 12 32.17 10.31 8.81
N SER A 13 32.32 9.17 8.12
CA SER A 13 31.81 9.02 6.74
C SER A 13 30.29 9.13 6.69
N SER A 14 29.77 9.88 5.71
CA SER A 14 28.34 9.96 5.42
C SER A 14 27.83 8.80 4.56
N SER A 15 28.73 8.02 3.95
CA SER A 15 28.37 6.88 3.11
C SER A 15 29.15 5.63 3.52
N LEU A 16 28.45 4.50 3.60
CA LEU A 16 29.01 3.19 3.90
C LEU A 16 28.55 2.19 2.84
N ASN A 17 29.50 1.68 2.07
CA ASN A 17 29.25 0.65 1.07
C ASN A 17 29.86 -0.69 1.51
N LEU A 18 29.00 -1.65 1.80
CA LEU A 18 29.33 -3.05 2.10
C LEU A 18 28.80 -4.00 1.02
N SER A 19 28.52 -3.50 -0.18
CA SER A 19 27.99 -4.30 -1.28
C SER A 19 29.01 -5.34 -1.77
N SER A 20 28.53 -6.53 -2.15
CA SER A 20 29.35 -7.64 -2.67
C SER A 20 30.48 -8.08 -1.73
N LYS A 21 30.27 -8.01 -0.41
CA LYS A 21 31.24 -8.41 0.61
C LYS A 21 30.92 -9.75 1.29
N LYS A 22 29.99 -10.53 0.72
CA LYS A 22 29.50 -11.81 1.28
C LYS A 22 29.01 -11.66 2.72
N VAL A 23 28.39 -10.51 3.03
CA VAL A 23 27.82 -10.20 4.34
C VAL A 23 26.62 -11.10 4.58
N LYS A 24 26.60 -11.81 5.72
CA LYS A 24 25.43 -12.56 6.19
C LYS A 24 24.62 -11.75 7.20
N ASP A 25 25.30 -11.08 8.10
CA ASP A 25 24.66 -10.28 9.15
C ASP A 25 25.22 -8.86 9.12
N VAL A 26 24.32 -7.87 9.20
CA VAL A 26 24.73 -6.47 9.37
C VAL A 26 25.05 -6.27 10.86
N PRO A 27 26.28 -5.86 11.21
CA PRO A 27 26.66 -5.77 12.61
C PRO A 27 25.96 -4.60 13.28
N LYS A 28 25.49 -4.80 14.51
CA LYS A 28 24.75 -3.80 15.31
C LYS A 28 25.51 -2.49 15.45
N CYS A 29 26.84 -2.49 15.41
CA CYS A 29 27.66 -1.30 15.53
C CYS A 29 27.51 -0.29 14.38
N VAL A 30 26.90 -0.66 13.24
CA VAL A 30 26.56 0.28 12.15
C VAL A 30 25.60 1.36 12.66
N SER A 31 24.78 1.08 13.67
CA SER A 31 23.87 2.07 14.28
C SER A 31 24.60 3.23 14.97
N ARG A 32 25.90 3.06 15.29
CA ARG A 32 26.72 4.12 15.90
C ARG A 32 27.19 5.17 14.89
N LEU A 33 26.93 4.96 13.59
CA LEU A 33 27.29 5.88 12.51
C LEU A 33 26.21 6.95 12.32
N THR A 34 26.16 7.90 13.23
CA THR A 34 25.10 8.93 13.31
C THR A 34 25.09 9.91 12.13
N ASN A 35 26.23 10.07 11.47
CA ASN A 35 26.40 10.90 10.28
C ASN A 35 26.06 10.17 8.97
N LEU A 36 25.71 8.88 9.03
CA LEU A 36 25.47 8.07 7.84
C LEU A 36 24.18 8.49 7.14
N SER A 37 24.30 8.97 5.90
CA SER A 37 23.19 9.28 5.00
C SER A 37 22.94 8.18 3.97
N VAL A 38 23.96 7.40 3.60
CA VAL A 38 23.87 6.34 2.57
C VAL A 38 24.41 5.02 3.10
N LEU A 39 23.58 3.97 3.06
CA LEU A 39 23.98 2.60 3.39
C LEU A 39 23.68 1.66 2.21
N LEU A 40 24.74 1.12 1.62
CA LEU A 40 24.65 0.17 0.51
C LEU A 40 25.09 -1.23 0.96
N LEU A 41 24.17 -2.18 0.91
CA LEU A 41 24.32 -3.56 1.35
C LEU A 41 24.06 -4.57 0.21
N ASN A 42 24.18 -4.12 -1.04
CA ASN A 42 23.71 -4.87 -2.21
C ASN A 42 24.51 -6.15 -2.48
N ASN A 43 23.89 -7.13 -3.14
CA ASN A 43 24.54 -8.36 -3.61
C ASN A 43 25.27 -9.10 -2.47
N ASN A 44 24.55 -9.38 -1.38
CA ASN A 44 25.08 -10.06 -0.21
C ASN A 44 24.21 -11.30 0.10
N SER A 45 24.26 -11.82 1.33
CA SER A 45 23.40 -12.93 1.76
C SER A 45 22.71 -12.59 3.08
N ILE A 46 22.28 -11.34 3.21
CA ILE A 46 21.61 -10.81 4.40
C ILE A 46 20.20 -11.37 4.48
N SER A 47 19.88 -12.04 5.60
CA SER A 47 18.55 -12.59 5.89
C SER A 47 17.70 -11.67 6.75
N SER A 48 18.31 -10.81 7.56
CA SER A 48 17.60 -9.84 8.39
C SER A 48 18.39 -8.53 8.57
N LEU A 49 17.66 -7.44 8.81
CA LEU A 49 18.25 -6.18 9.25
C LEU A 49 18.14 -6.09 10.78
N PRO A 50 19.20 -5.71 11.51
CA PRO A 50 19.12 -5.61 12.96
C PRO A 50 18.20 -4.45 13.34
N ALA A 51 17.28 -4.69 14.27
CA ALA A 51 16.39 -3.65 14.80
C ALA A 51 17.20 -2.47 15.33
N GLU A 52 18.40 -2.68 15.88
CA GLU A 52 19.28 -1.64 16.39
C GLU A 52 19.86 -0.71 15.30
N LEU A 53 19.92 -1.12 14.03
CA LEU A 53 20.23 -0.19 12.92
C LEU A 53 19.13 0.87 12.79
N LEU A 54 17.92 0.54 13.24
CA LEU A 54 16.67 1.24 12.98
C LEU A 54 16.03 1.77 14.28
N SER A 55 16.56 1.35 15.44
CA SER A 55 16.12 1.66 16.80
C SER A 55 17.19 2.46 17.52
N LEU A 56 16.81 3.65 17.98
CA LEU A 56 17.52 4.37 19.02
C LEU A 56 16.52 4.83 20.08
N GLN A 57 15.98 3.88 20.84
CA GLN A 57 15.27 4.18 22.08
C GLN A 57 15.89 3.60 23.35
N HIS A 58 17.02 2.90 23.28
CA HIS A 58 17.68 2.46 24.51
C HIS A 58 18.89 3.35 24.85
N VAL A 59 18.66 4.15 25.90
CA VAL A 59 19.64 4.85 26.75
C VAL A 59 20.16 6.19 26.23
N SER A 60 19.27 7.19 26.25
CA SER A 60 19.51 8.58 26.67
C SER A 60 18.58 9.52 25.90
N LEU A 61 18.05 10.54 26.58
CA LEU A 61 17.06 11.53 26.13
C LEU A 61 17.56 12.49 25.03
N HIS A 62 18.41 12.03 24.12
CA HIS A 62 18.83 12.77 22.93
C HIS A 62 18.59 11.95 21.67
N LEU A 63 17.64 12.45 20.89
CA LEU A 63 17.32 12.13 19.49
C LEU A 63 18.58 12.04 18.63
N ASN A 64 19.24 10.89 18.63
CA ASN A 64 20.34 10.63 17.73
C ASN A 64 19.84 9.87 16.50
N THR A 65 18.72 10.30 15.91
CA THR A 65 18.12 9.63 14.75
C THR A 65 19.18 9.50 13.65
N LEU A 66 19.48 8.27 13.25
CA LEU A 66 20.33 7.99 12.09
C LEU A 66 19.83 8.86 10.93
N ASN A 67 20.68 9.72 10.38
CA ASN A 67 20.31 10.64 9.29
C ASN A 67 20.25 9.94 7.94
N LEU A 68 19.88 8.66 7.94
CA LEU A 68 19.90 7.81 6.76
C LEU A 68 18.85 8.30 5.77
N GLN A 69 19.31 8.69 4.59
CA GLN A 69 18.48 9.17 3.48
C GLN A 69 18.28 8.09 2.42
N HIS A 70 19.27 7.19 2.26
CA HIS A 70 19.26 6.15 1.24
C HIS A 70 19.69 4.81 1.85
N LEU A 71 18.80 3.82 1.78
CA LEU A 71 19.07 2.43 2.16
C LEU A 71 18.90 1.52 0.96
N SER A 72 19.94 0.79 0.59
CA SER A 72 19.88 -0.21 -0.48
C SER A 72 20.33 -1.56 0.03
N VAL A 73 19.44 -2.56 -0.05
CA VAL A 73 19.67 -3.97 0.30
C VAL A 73 19.24 -4.85 -0.87
N LEU A 74 19.62 -4.45 -2.08
CA LEU A 74 19.29 -5.14 -3.32
C LEU A 74 19.98 -6.50 -3.40
N ASP A 75 19.32 -7.50 -3.97
CA ASP A 75 19.86 -8.85 -4.21
C ASP A 75 20.43 -9.48 -2.94
N ASN A 76 19.51 -9.75 -2.01
CA ASN A 76 19.77 -10.35 -0.69
C ASN A 76 18.70 -11.41 -0.40
N LYS A 77 18.61 -11.87 0.84
CA LYS A 77 17.68 -12.94 1.26
C LYS A 77 16.72 -12.46 2.35
N LEU A 78 16.43 -11.16 2.43
CA LEU A 78 15.55 -10.60 3.45
C LEU A 78 14.16 -11.23 3.37
N GLU A 79 13.68 -11.78 4.47
CA GLU A 79 12.32 -12.32 4.60
C GLU A 79 11.36 -11.31 5.24
N GLU A 80 11.90 -10.42 6.07
CA GLU A 80 11.17 -9.36 6.77
C GLU A 80 11.97 -8.05 6.81
N VAL A 81 11.25 -6.96 7.06
CA VAL A 81 11.81 -5.64 7.34
C VAL A 81 11.37 -5.24 8.74
N PRO A 82 12.29 -4.81 9.64
CA PRO A 82 11.92 -4.44 11.01
C PRO A 82 10.98 -3.24 11.03
N ALA A 83 10.02 -3.23 11.96
CA ALA A 83 9.05 -2.14 12.13
C ALA A 83 9.74 -0.80 12.43
N GLU A 84 10.90 -0.86 13.08
CA GLU A 84 11.73 0.27 13.45
C GLU A 84 12.23 1.08 12.24
N LEU A 85 12.20 0.49 11.02
CA LEU A 85 12.52 1.24 9.80
C LEU A 85 11.64 2.50 9.64
N GLY A 86 10.40 2.43 10.15
CA GLY A 86 9.45 3.54 10.19
C GLY A 86 9.94 4.77 10.95
N HIS A 87 10.88 4.61 11.88
CA HIS A 87 11.41 5.70 12.69
C HIS A 87 12.47 6.55 11.99
N LEU A 88 12.96 6.12 10.81
CA LEU A 88 13.96 6.87 10.04
C LEU A 88 13.30 8.04 9.29
N ALA A 89 13.07 9.15 10.00
CA ALA A 89 12.32 10.30 9.50
C ALA A 89 12.90 10.93 8.21
N LYS A 90 14.22 10.85 8.01
CA LYS A 90 14.91 11.42 6.83
C LYS A 90 15.07 10.43 5.66
N LEU A 91 14.59 9.20 5.80
CA LEU A 91 14.77 8.17 4.81
C LEU A 91 13.93 8.50 3.58
N SER A 92 14.61 8.75 2.46
CA SER A 92 14.01 9.22 1.21
C SER A 92 13.93 8.14 0.13
N GLU A 93 14.81 7.14 0.18
CA GLU A 93 14.87 6.07 -0.81
C GLU A 93 15.24 4.75 -0.16
N ILE A 94 14.44 3.73 -0.45
CA ILE A 94 14.64 2.35 -0.02
C ILE A 94 14.64 1.45 -1.25
N ASN A 95 15.71 0.66 -1.40
CA ASN A 95 15.78 -0.37 -2.42
C ASN A 95 15.91 -1.77 -1.78
N LEU A 96 14.85 -2.55 -1.86
CA LEU A 96 14.74 -3.92 -1.36
C LEU A 96 14.50 -4.92 -2.52
N THR A 97 14.88 -4.53 -3.75
CA THR A 97 14.69 -5.36 -4.94
C THR A 97 15.43 -6.69 -4.81
N SER A 98 14.83 -7.79 -5.31
CA SER A 98 15.40 -9.15 -5.26
C SER A 98 15.67 -9.61 -3.81
N ASN A 99 14.60 -9.74 -3.04
CA ASN A 99 14.62 -10.33 -1.69
C ASN A 99 13.46 -11.35 -1.56
N ASN A 100 13.22 -11.87 -0.36
CA ASN A 100 12.19 -12.86 -0.08
C ASN A 100 11.00 -12.28 0.70
N LEU A 101 10.80 -10.95 0.70
CA LEU A 101 9.78 -10.28 1.52
C LEU A 101 8.38 -10.74 1.16
N SER A 102 7.61 -11.19 2.16
CA SER A 102 6.21 -11.58 2.02
C SER A 102 5.24 -10.44 2.40
N LEU A 103 5.67 -9.57 3.33
CA LEU A 103 4.92 -8.44 3.87
C LEU A 103 5.86 -7.25 4.10
N LEU A 104 5.27 -6.07 4.27
CA LEU A 104 5.98 -4.87 4.74
C LEU A 104 5.38 -4.41 6.07
N PRO A 105 6.20 -3.87 6.99
CA PRO A 105 5.70 -3.33 8.24
C PRO A 105 4.81 -2.10 7.99
N GLN A 106 3.68 -2.01 8.70
CA GLN A 106 2.78 -0.85 8.61
C GLN A 106 3.49 0.45 9.05
N GLN A 107 4.48 0.34 9.92
CA GLN A 107 5.31 1.45 10.39
C GLN A 107 6.11 2.12 9.27
N LEU A 108 6.30 1.49 8.10
CA LEU A 108 6.93 2.13 6.94
C LEU A 108 6.18 3.42 6.51
N CYS A 109 4.88 3.51 6.82
CA CYS A 109 4.08 4.72 6.61
C CYS A 109 4.56 5.92 7.43
N GLN A 110 5.36 5.71 8.48
CA GLN A 110 5.89 6.77 9.35
C GLN A 110 7.14 7.46 8.77
N CYS A 111 7.76 6.89 7.72
CA CYS A 111 8.88 7.51 7.01
C CYS A 111 8.40 8.71 6.19
N LYS A 112 8.29 9.87 6.85
CA LYS A 112 7.68 11.09 6.26
C LYS A 112 8.34 11.53 4.97
N ASP A 113 9.66 11.37 4.85
CA ASP A 113 10.42 11.80 3.67
C ASP A 113 10.57 10.70 2.61
N LEU A 114 9.98 9.51 2.81
CA LEU A 114 10.18 8.38 1.90
C LEU A 114 9.53 8.65 0.55
N THR A 115 10.39 8.81 -0.46
CA THR A 115 9.97 9.14 -1.80
C THR A 115 10.08 8.03 -2.82
N LYS A 116 10.93 7.04 -2.57
CA LYS A 116 11.16 5.93 -3.49
C LYS A 116 11.23 4.62 -2.72
N LEU A 117 10.43 3.66 -3.13
CA LEU A 117 10.39 2.32 -2.55
C LEU A 117 10.45 1.28 -3.67
N HIS A 118 11.58 0.60 -3.79
CA HIS A 118 11.79 -0.46 -4.77
C HIS A 118 11.63 -1.82 -4.11
N LEU A 119 10.64 -2.59 -4.56
CA LEU A 119 10.21 -3.87 -3.99
C LEU A 119 10.13 -4.98 -5.04
N ALA A 120 10.61 -4.71 -6.25
CA ALA A 120 10.59 -5.69 -7.34
C ALA A 120 11.27 -7.01 -6.93
N ARG A 121 10.81 -8.13 -7.50
CA ARG A 121 11.33 -9.48 -7.25
C ARG A 121 11.33 -9.85 -5.76
N ASN A 122 10.22 -9.58 -5.08
CA ASN A 122 9.88 -10.09 -3.76
C ASN A 122 8.67 -11.04 -3.83
N LYS A 123 8.22 -11.55 -2.68
CA LYS A 123 7.07 -12.46 -2.52
C LYS A 123 5.85 -11.75 -1.92
N LEU A 124 5.75 -10.43 -2.10
CA LEU A 124 4.70 -9.60 -1.50
C LEU A 124 3.31 -10.01 -1.97
N THR A 125 2.41 -10.24 -1.02
CA THR A 125 1.00 -10.60 -1.29
C THR A 125 0.05 -9.40 -1.15
N SER A 126 0.47 -8.38 -0.41
CA SER A 126 -0.25 -7.13 -0.21
C SER A 126 0.69 -5.96 -0.03
N LEU A 127 0.18 -4.75 -0.31
CA LEU A 127 0.79 -3.53 0.19
C LEU A 127 0.30 -3.23 1.60
N PRO A 128 1.12 -2.58 2.46
CA PRO A 128 0.72 -2.27 3.83
C PRO A 128 -0.56 -1.43 3.81
N GLU A 129 -1.47 -1.74 4.74
CA GLU A 129 -2.71 -0.98 4.92
C GLU A 129 -2.35 0.40 5.45
N LEU A 130 -2.31 1.36 4.54
CA LEU A 130 -1.98 2.74 4.83
C LEU A 130 -3.18 3.37 5.52
N THR A 131 -3.18 3.31 6.85
CA THR A 131 -4.09 4.10 7.67
C THR A 131 -3.90 5.58 7.33
N LEU A 132 -5.01 6.26 7.04
CA LEU A 132 -5.22 7.52 6.32
C LEU A 132 -4.36 8.77 6.67
N ASN A 133 -3.29 8.73 7.45
CA ASN A 133 -2.72 9.94 8.06
C ASN A 133 -1.20 10.19 7.98
N THR A 134 -0.36 9.40 7.30
CA THR A 134 1.10 9.52 7.56
C THR A 134 2.08 9.61 6.38
N MET A 135 1.69 9.37 5.13
CA MET A 135 2.63 9.49 3.99
C MET A 135 2.54 10.86 3.33
N ASN A 136 3.28 11.83 3.89
CA ASN A 136 3.22 13.23 3.49
C ASN A 136 4.18 13.63 2.34
N ASN A 137 4.90 12.72 1.68
CA ASN A 137 5.81 13.09 0.59
C ASN A 137 5.79 12.14 -0.63
N PHE A 138 6.35 12.65 -1.74
CA PHE A 138 6.34 12.13 -3.12
C PHE A 138 6.60 10.63 -3.23
N PHE A 139 5.62 9.75 -3.43
CA PHE A 139 5.88 8.30 -3.43
C PHE A 139 6.08 7.75 -4.86
N ARG A 140 7.21 7.07 -5.11
CA ARG A 140 7.48 6.22 -6.28
C ARG A 140 7.63 4.79 -5.77
N CYS A 141 6.66 3.93 -6.07
CA CYS A 141 6.67 2.54 -5.65
C CYS A 141 6.88 1.64 -6.87
N LEU A 142 7.94 0.83 -6.86
CA LEU A 142 8.26 -0.10 -7.93
C LEU A 142 8.14 -1.53 -7.43
N ILE A 143 7.03 -2.19 -7.77
CA ILE A 143 6.67 -3.56 -7.40
C ILE A 143 6.54 -4.40 -8.67
N LYS A 144 7.67 -4.81 -9.24
CA LYS A 144 7.69 -5.77 -10.34
C LYS A 144 7.88 -7.18 -9.81
N THR A 145 6.83 -8.00 -9.71
CA THR A 145 7.01 -9.41 -9.30
C THR A 145 7.46 -10.26 -10.49
N GLN A 146 8.26 -11.28 -10.21
CA GLN A 146 8.55 -12.34 -11.17
C GLN A 146 7.98 -13.63 -10.59
N ILE A 147 6.91 -14.09 -11.24
CA ILE A 147 6.55 -15.50 -11.46
C ILE A 147 6.52 -16.36 -10.18
N LEU A 148 5.29 -16.75 -9.79
CA LEU A 148 4.89 -17.76 -8.79
C LEU A 148 4.40 -17.20 -7.43
N LYS A 149 3.07 -17.30 -7.23
CA LYS A 149 2.26 -17.09 -5.99
C LYS A 149 1.79 -15.64 -5.71
N PRO A 150 0.78 -15.48 -4.81
CA PRO A 150 -0.62 -15.10 -5.09
C PRO A 150 -0.81 -13.68 -5.64
N ALA A 151 -2.05 -13.29 -5.99
CA ALA A 151 -2.35 -11.96 -6.49
C ALA A 151 -1.94 -10.88 -5.47
N LEU A 152 -1.29 -9.82 -5.94
CA LEU A 152 -1.02 -8.63 -5.14
C LEU A 152 -2.36 -7.95 -4.81
N HIS A 153 -2.67 -7.77 -3.54
CA HIS A 153 -3.86 -7.05 -3.11
C HIS A 153 -3.50 -5.61 -2.73
N PHE A 154 -4.30 -4.66 -3.18
CA PHE A 154 -4.21 -3.27 -2.72
C PHE A 154 -5.09 -3.06 -1.47
N PRO A 155 -4.66 -2.22 -0.52
CA PRO A 155 -5.46 -1.91 0.67
C PRO A 155 -6.69 -1.05 0.32
N GLN A 156 -7.72 -1.10 1.17
CA GLN A 156 -8.97 -0.34 1.00
C GLN A 156 -8.74 1.19 1.05
N GLY A 157 -7.63 1.64 1.63
CA GLY A 157 -7.22 3.05 1.72
C GLY A 157 -6.22 3.50 0.66
N ILE A 158 -6.27 3.00 -0.58
CA ILE A 158 -5.28 3.42 -1.60
C ILE A 158 -5.28 4.93 -1.82
N ARG A 159 -6.43 5.60 -1.61
CA ARG A 159 -6.56 7.06 -1.63
C ARG A 159 -5.57 7.76 -0.71
N ALA A 160 -5.14 7.16 0.40
CA ALA A 160 -4.12 7.72 1.29
C ALA A 160 -2.78 8.00 0.58
N LEU A 161 -2.55 7.39 -0.59
CA LEU A 161 -1.40 7.61 -1.46
C LEU A 161 -1.59 8.83 -2.38
N GLU A 162 -2.17 9.93 -1.89
CA GLU A 162 -2.48 11.13 -2.69
C GLU A 162 -1.25 11.72 -3.41
N LYS A 163 -0.05 11.50 -2.86
CA LYS A 163 1.23 11.96 -3.42
C LYS A 163 1.98 10.88 -4.24
N LEU A 164 1.39 9.71 -4.48
CA LEU A 164 1.98 8.71 -5.36
C LEU A 164 1.98 9.25 -6.79
N GLN A 165 3.14 9.23 -7.44
CA GLN A 165 3.32 9.78 -8.79
C GLN A 165 3.70 8.70 -9.80
N VAL A 166 4.44 7.68 -9.36
CA VAL A 166 4.90 6.60 -10.23
C VAL A 166 4.62 5.28 -9.55
N LEU A 167 3.79 4.45 -10.18
CA LEU A 167 3.47 3.11 -9.71
C LEU A 167 3.86 2.09 -10.79
N ASP A 168 4.78 1.20 -10.46
CA ASP A 168 5.05 0.02 -11.29
C ASP A 168 4.53 -1.21 -10.58
N VAL A 169 3.52 -1.83 -11.18
CA VAL A 169 2.95 -3.12 -10.80
C VAL A 169 2.97 -4.08 -11.99
N ALA A 170 3.90 -3.90 -12.93
CA ALA A 170 4.05 -4.78 -14.06
C ALA A 170 4.51 -6.19 -13.63
N GLY A 171 4.08 -7.22 -14.35
CA GLY A 171 4.43 -8.62 -14.10
C GLY A 171 3.72 -9.27 -12.91
N ASN A 172 2.68 -8.63 -12.36
CA ASN A 172 1.86 -9.18 -11.27
C ASN A 172 0.68 -10.03 -11.79
N LYS A 173 -0.24 -10.42 -10.90
CA LYS A 173 -1.46 -11.19 -11.22
C LYS A 173 -2.74 -10.41 -10.90
N LEU A 174 -2.73 -9.09 -11.07
CA LEU A 174 -3.90 -8.26 -10.80
C LEU A 174 -5.04 -8.58 -11.77
N SER A 175 -6.25 -8.78 -11.25
CA SER A 175 -7.49 -8.87 -12.02
C SER A 175 -8.13 -7.50 -12.23
N MET A 176 -7.99 -6.60 -11.26
CA MET A 176 -8.45 -5.22 -11.29
C MET A 176 -7.74 -4.37 -10.24
N PHE A 177 -7.83 -3.06 -10.38
CA PHE A 177 -7.39 -2.08 -9.38
C PHE A 177 -8.47 -1.89 -8.30
N PRO A 178 -8.11 -1.48 -7.06
CA PRO A 178 -9.08 -1.30 -5.98
C PRO A 178 -10.04 -0.13 -6.22
N VAL A 179 -11.07 -0.05 -5.38
CA VAL A 179 -12.00 1.08 -5.34
C VAL A 179 -11.22 2.38 -5.17
N GLU A 180 -11.70 3.47 -5.79
CA GLU A 180 -11.07 4.80 -5.76
C GLU A 180 -9.68 4.92 -6.40
N PHE A 181 -9.16 3.90 -7.11
CA PHE A 181 -7.87 3.99 -7.79
C PHE A 181 -7.77 5.20 -8.74
N HIS A 182 -8.87 5.55 -9.41
CA HIS A 182 -8.97 6.69 -10.33
C HIS A 182 -8.77 8.06 -9.64
N LEU A 183 -8.88 8.15 -8.32
CA LEU A 183 -8.66 9.38 -7.56
C LEU A 183 -7.17 9.69 -7.35
N LEU A 184 -6.27 8.76 -7.65
CA LEU A 184 -4.84 8.98 -7.55
C LEU A 184 -4.34 9.91 -8.65
N SER A 185 -3.43 10.82 -8.30
CA SER A 185 -2.81 11.75 -9.24
C SER A 185 -1.49 11.21 -9.81
N LEU A 186 -1.53 10.01 -10.39
CA LEU A 186 -0.35 9.36 -10.99
C LEU A 186 0.14 10.09 -12.24
N LYS A 187 1.46 10.20 -12.40
CA LYS A 187 2.13 10.62 -13.65
C LYS A 187 2.49 9.43 -14.52
N GLU A 188 2.93 8.33 -13.91
CA GLU A 188 3.35 7.11 -14.59
C GLU A 188 2.75 5.87 -13.92
N LEU A 189 2.22 4.97 -14.74
CA LEU A 189 1.69 3.68 -14.32
C LEU A 189 2.23 2.61 -15.26
N TYR A 190 2.94 1.64 -14.71
CA TYR A 190 3.38 0.45 -15.43
C TYR A 190 2.60 -0.75 -14.88
N CYS A 191 1.72 -1.33 -15.67
CA CYS A 191 0.84 -2.42 -15.22
C CYS A 191 0.74 -3.58 -16.23
N GLU A 192 1.71 -3.65 -17.14
CA GLU A 192 1.81 -4.70 -18.15
C GLU A 192 1.99 -6.09 -17.52
N GLY A 193 1.58 -7.16 -18.20
CA GLY A 193 1.77 -8.53 -17.71
C GLY A 193 0.89 -8.92 -16.51
N ASN A 194 -0.20 -8.19 -16.25
CA ASN A 194 -1.27 -8.55 -15.30
C ASN A 194 -2.40 -9.35 -15.97
N ARG A 195 -3.35 -9.87 -15.18
CA ARG A 195 -4.48 -10.71 -15.62
C ARG A 195 -5.81 -9.94 -15.57
N PHE A 196 -5.80 -8.73 -16.13
CA PHE A 196 -6.93 -7.82 -16.04
C PHE A 196 -8.21 -8.40 -16.65
N VAL A 197 -9.34 -8.19 -15.98
CA VAL A 197 -10.67 -8.55 -16.51
C VAL A 197 -10.90 -7.80 -17.81
N HIS A 198 -11.40 -8.50 -18.82
CA HIS A 198 -11.74 -7.92 -20.12
C HIS A 198 -13.21 -7.52 -20.16
N CYS A 199 -13.52 -6.40 -20.80
CA CYS A 199 -14.89 -5.99 -21.07
C CYS A 199 -15.49 -6.87 -22.19
N LYS A 200 -16.06 -8.01 -21.80
CA LYS A 200 -16.83 -8.90 -22.67
C LYS A 200 -18.18 -9.17 -22.01
N PRO A 201 -19.19 -8.31 -22.24
CA PRO A 201 -20.49 -8.44 -21.59
C PRO A 201 -21.17 -9.77 -21.92
N VAL A 202 -21.77 -10.39 -20.90
CA VAL A 202 -22.56 -11.62 -21.01
C VAL A 202 -23.87 -11.37 -20.25
N PRO A 203 -25.02 -11.86 -20.74
CA PRO A 203 -26.27 -11.78 -19.97
C PRO A 203 -26.16 -12.58 -18.66
N SER A 204 -26.72 -12.04 -17.58
CA SER A 204 -26.82 -12.70 -16.28
C SER A 204 -28.28 -12.95 -15.94
N VAL A 205 -28.55 -14.06 -15.25
CA VAL A 205 -29.86 -14.31 -14.61
C VAL A 205 -29.93 -13.49 -13.33
N GLN A 206 -31.12 -12.95 -13.04
CA GLN A 206 -31.37 -12.08 -11.91
C GLN A 206 -31.94 -12.89 -10.74
N ASP A 207 -31.44 -12.62 -9.54
CA ASP A 207 -32.03 -13.10 -8.30
C ASP A 207 -32.78 -11.97 -7.60
N GLU A 208 -33.90 -12.29 -6.96
CA GLU A 208 -34.58 -11.34 -6.08
C GLU A 208 -33.70 -11.02 -4.86
N GLU A 209 -33.47 -9.73 -4.64
CA GLU A 209 -32.66 -9.25 -3.53
C GLU A 209 -33.51 -8.95 -2.31
N VAL A 210 -33.30 -9.70 -1.23
CA VAL A 210 -33.91 -9.44 0.08
C VAL A 210 -32.84 -8.96 1.05
N LEU A 211 -32.90 -7.68 1.44
CA LEU A 211 -31.97 -7.11 2.42
C LEU A 211 -32.31 -7.60 3.83
N THR A 212 -31.28 -8.01 4.57
CA THR A 212 -31.46 -8.39 5.98
C THR A 212 -31.82 -7.17 6.83
N LEU A 213 -32.51 -7.39 7.96
CA LEU A 213 -32.78 -6.31 8.92
C LEU A 213 -31.49 -5.67 9.43
N LYS A 214 -30.41 -6.45 9.59
CA LYS A 214 -29.07 -5.97 9.94
C LYS A 214 -28.55 -4.96 8.92
N GLU A 215 -28.66 -5.28 7.64
CA GLU A 215 -28.24 -4.40 6.54
C GLU A 215 -29.08 -3.12 6.52
N LEU A 216 -30.40 -3.22 6.62
CA LEU A 216 -31.30 -2.05 6.64
C LEU A 216 -30.99 -1.11 7.81
N ALA A 217 -30.80 -1.68 9.01
CA ALA A 217 -30.43 -0.91 10.19
C ALA A 217 -29.04 -0.28 10.03
N ALA A 218 -28.06 -1.00 9.50
CA ALA A 218 -26.72 -0.48 9.27
C ALA A 218 -26.72 0.70 8.28
N ARG A 219 -27.49 0.62 7.19
CA ARG A 219 -27.63 1.73 6.22
C ARG A 219 -28.18 2.98 6.88
N PHE A 220 -29.21 2.83 7.72
CA PHE A 220 -29.79 3.94 8.46
C PHE A 220 -28.76 4.59 9.39
N VAL A 221 -28.07 3.78 10.20
CA VAL A 221 -27.05 4.29 11.14
C VAL A 221 -25.89 4.95 10.39
N LEU A 222 -25.39 4.34 9.30
CA LEU A 222 -24.31 4.90 8.47
C LEU A 222 -24.72 6.23 7.80
N ARG A 223 -25.98 6.34 7.37
CA ARG A 223 -26.49 7.59 6.77
C ARG A 223 -26.57 8.69 7.82
N GLU A 224 -27.09 8.38 9.00
CA GLU A 224 -27.20 9.32 10.12
C GLU A 224 -25.82 9.73 10.66
N ASP A 225 -24.85 8.83 10.65
CA ASP A 225 -23.47 9.11 11.07
C ASP A 225 -22.76 10.12 10.13
N ARG A 226 -23.16 10.21 8.85
CA ARG A 226 -22.64 11.26 7.96
C ARG A 226 -23.10 12.66 8.36
N ASN A 227 -24.20 12.78 9.10
CA ASN A 227 -24.71 14.05 9.58
C ASN A 227 -24.16 14.37 10.98
N ARG A 228 -23.22 15.30 11.07
CA ARG A 228 -22.60 15.72 12.34
C ARG A 228 -23.60 16.23 13.40
N SER A 229 -24.78 16.68 12.99
CA SER A 229 -25.83 17.13 13.91
C SER A 229 -26.74 16.01 14.43
N SER A 230 -26.67 14.82 13.83
CA SER A 230 -27.48 13.67 14.25
C SER A 230 -27.16 13.26 15.69
N LEU A 231 -28.17 12.80 16.41
CA LEU A 231 -27.98 12.16 17.72
C LEU A 231 -27.17 10.88 17.55
N ILE A 232 -27.39 10.12 16.47
CA ILE A 232 -26.70 8.86 16.19
C ILE A 232 -25.20 9.10 16.03
N HIS A 233 -24.79 10.11 15.23
CA HIS A 233 -23.38 10.47 15.08
C HIS A 233 -22.72 10.78 16.44
N ARG A 234 -23.43 11.50 17.32
CA ARG A 234 -22.90 11.89 18.64
C ARG A 234 -22.79 10.71 19.60
N ILE A 235 -23.71 9.76 19.56
CA ILE A 235 -23.71 8.62 20.48
C ILE A 235 -22.89 7.43 19.97
N LEU A 236 -22.68 7.30 18.65
CA LEU A 236 -22.02 6.15 18.04
C LEU A 236 -20.62 5.87 18.62
N PRO A 237 -19.75 6.88 18.90
CA PRO A 237 -18.46 6.64 19.56
C PRO A 237 -18.55 5.94 20.92
N HIS A 238 -19.68 6.01 21.61
CA HIS A 238 -19.91 5.32 22.89
C HIS A 238 -20.26 3.83 22.74
N TYR A 239 -20.44 3.33 21.51
CA TYR A 239 -20.77 1.93 21.20
C TYR A 239 -19.64 1.28 20.38
N PRO A 240 -18.51 0.90 20.99
CA PRO A 240 -17.31 0.47 20.26
C PRO A 240 -17.53 -0.75 19.37
N TYR A 241 -18.36 -1.71 19.80
CA TYR A 241 -18.72 -2.88 18.98
C TYR A 241 -19.49 -2.48 17.72
N LEU A 242 -20.45 -1.56 17.84
CA LEU A 242 -21.23 -1.07 16.70
C LEU A 242 -20.33 -0.27 15.75
N THR A 243 -19.48 0.61 16.28
CA THR A 243 -18.50 1.37 15.49
C THR A 243 -17.55 0.44 14.73
N ALA A 244 -17.01 -0.60 15.37
CA ALA A 244 -16.16 -1.58 14.72
C ALA A 244 -16.89 -2.37 13.63
N LEU A 245 -18.15 -2.74 13.87
CA LEU A 245 -19.00 -3.40 12.87
C LEU A 245 -19.22 -2.51 11.65
N LEU A 246 -19.56 -1.24 11.87
CA LEU A 246 -19.84 -0.27 10.82
C LEU A 246 -18.59 0.22 10.08
N ALA A 247 -17.40 0.08 10.67
CA ALA A 247 -16.12 0.45 10.03
C ALA A 247 -15.83 -0.31 8.73
N SER A 248 -16.46 -1.49 8.54
CA SER A 248 -16.39 -2.27 7.31
C SER A 248 -17.36 -1.80 6.21
N GLY A 249 -18.21 -0.80 6.52
CA GLY A 249 -19.18 -0.25 5.59
C GLY A 249 -18.53 0.42 4.37
N SER A 250 -19.23 0.36 3.25
CA SER A 250 -18.80 0.91 1.96
C SER A 250 -19.85 1.86 1.38
N CYS A 251 -19.48 2.61 0.34
CA CYS A 251 -20.37 3.54 -0.35
C CYS A 251 -20.67 3.02 -1.76
N CYS A 252 -21.93 3.12 -2.19
CA CYS A 252 -22.33 2.72 -3.53
C CYS A 252 -21.69 3.64 -4.57
N ALA A 253 -20.98 3.07 -5.54
CA ALA A 253 -20.33 3.85 -6.60
C ALA A 253 -21.33 4.62 -7.49
N LEU A 254 -22.61 4.22 -7.50
CA LEU A 254 -23.68 4.87 -8.24
C LEU A 254 -24.44 5.91 -7.40
N CYS A 255 -25.15 5.47 -6.37
CA CYS A 255 -26.02 6.36 -5.59
C CYS A 255 -25.34 7.03 -4.39
N GLN A 256 -24.07 6.71 -4.11
CA GLN A 256 -23.27 7.23 -2.98
C GLN A 256 -23.82 6.89 -1.59
N GLU A 257 -24.91 6.14 -1.49
CA GLU A 257 -25.47 5.67 -0.22
C GLU A 257 -24.57 4.63 0.45
N PRO A 258 -24.45 4.65 1.79
CA PRO A 258 -23.66 3.69 2.53
C PRO A 258 -24.38 2.34 2.63
N PHE A 259 -23.63 1.26 2.76
CA PHE A 259 -24.12 -0.11 2.95
C PHE A 259 -23.09 -0.96 3.69
N LEU A 260 -23.51 -2.09 4.28
CA LEU A 260 -22.64 -2.91 5.14
C LEU A 260 -22.22 -4.24 4.50
N THR A 261 -23.17 -5.08 4.07
CA THR A 261 -22.91 -6.48 3.65
C THR A 261 -23.35 -6.83 2.24
N THR A 262 -24.23 -6.04 1.62
CA THR A 262 -24.71 -6.36 0.27
C THR A 262 -23.78 -5.77 -0.78
N TRP A 263 -23.04 -6.65 -1.48
CA TRP A 263 -22.04 -6.25 -2.46
C TRP A 263 -22.25 -6.92 -3.83
N LEU A 264 -22.56 -6.13 -4.85
CA LEU A 264 -22.27 -6.52 -6.22
C LEU A 264 -20.88 -6.01 -6.54
N GLU A 265 -19.91 -6.93 -6.55
CA GLU A 265 -18.56 -6.62 -7.00
C GLU A 265 -18.59 -6.36 -8.50
N CYS A 266 -18.47 -5.09 -8.84
CA CYS A 266 -18.51 -4.61 -10.20
C CYS A 266 -17.12 -4.16 -10.64
N VAL A 267 -16.95 -4.09 -11.95
CA VAL A 267 -15.82 -3.45 -12.61
C VAL A 267 -16.29 -2.22 -13.36
N HIS A 268 -15.51 -1.15 -13.22
CA HIS A 268 -15.59 0.05 -14.03
C HIS A 268 -14.30 0.19 -14.83
N PHE A 269 -14.41 0.45 -16.13
CA PHE A 269 -13.25 0.61 -17.00
C PHE A 269 -12.94 2.10 -17.16
N ILE A 270 -11.84 2.54 -16.56
CA ILE A 270 -11.40 3.94 -16.67
C ILE A 270 -10.33 4.06 -17.75
N ASN A 271 -10.34 5.18 -18.46
CA ASN A 271 -9.29 5.58 -19.37
C ASN A 271 -8.28 6.47 -18.64
N LEU A 272 -7.00 6.06 -18.60
CA LEU A 272 -5.97 6.78 -17.86
C LEU A 272 -5.78 8.24 -18.33
N ARG A 273 -5.99 8.53 -19.61
CA ARG A 273 -5.90 9.89 -20.14
C ARG A 273 -7.10 10.74 -19.74
N LYS A 274 -8.32 10.24 -19.95
CA LYS A 274 -9.53 11.02 -19.71
C LYS A 274 -9.82 11.18 -18.22
N ASP A 275 -9.70 10.09 -17.46
CA ASP A 275 -10.18 10.03 -16.07
C ASP A 275 -9.09 10.39 -15.05
N MET A 276 -7.82 10.09 -15.37
CA MET A 276 -6.67 10.35 -14.48
C MET A 276 -5.69 11.41 -15.01
N LYS A 277 -5.99 12.05 -16.15
CA LYS A 277 -5.14 13.08 -16.78
C LYS A 277 -3.71 12.62 -17.10
N MET A 278 -3.52 11.31 -17.31
CA MET A 278 -2.22 10.72 -17.65
C MET A 278 -1.93 10.84 -19.15
N ARG A 279 -0.66 10.66 -19.53
CA ARG A 279 -0.27 10.62 -20.96
C ARG A 279 -0.75 9.33 -21.66
N SER A 280 -0.86 8.23 -20.91
CA SER A 280 -1.24 6.90 -21.40
C SER A 280 -2.69 6.83 -21.87
N LEU A 281 -2.93 6.20 -23.02
CA LEU A 281 -4.27 5.93 -23.58
C LEU A 281 -4.92 4.65 -23.04
N GLN A 282 -4.20 3.90 -22.20
CA GLN A 282 -4.65 2.61 -21.70
C GLN A 282 -5.95 2.73 -20.91
N THR A 283 -6.81 1.72 -21.04
CA THR A 283 -7.99 1.53 -20.20
C THR A 283 -7.69 0.43 -19.19
N ILE A 284 -8.02 0.66 -17.92
CA ILE A 284 -7.79 -0.30 -16.84
C ILE A 284 -9.09 -0.63 -16.08
N PRO A 285 -9.28 -1.87 -15.62
CA PRO A 285 -10.40 -2.23 -14.77
C PRO A 285 -10.17 -1.78 -13.34
N VAL A 286 -11.13 -1.05 -12.79
CA VAL A 286 -11.16 -0.57 -11.41
C VAL A 286 -12.38 -1.16 -10.72
N ARG A 287 -12.17 -1.68 -9.50
CA ARG A 287 -13.22 -2.24 -8.67
C ARG A 287 -14.22 -1.15 -8.29
N ALA A 288 -15.49 -1.50 -8.38
CA ALA A 288 -16.60 -0.68 -7.93
C ALA A 288 -17.54 -1.55 -7.11
N LEU A 289 -18.15 -0.96 -6.10
CA LEU A 289 -19.13 -1.64 -5.27
C LEU A 289 -20.49 -0.97 -5.48
N LEU A 290 -21.51 -1.77 -5.80
CA LEU A 290 -22.89 -1.33 -5.83
C LEU A 290 -23.66 -1.95 -4.67
N CYS A 291 -24.55 -1.15 -4.09
CA CYS A 291 -25.27 -1.54 -2.88
C CYS A 291 -26.48 -2.45 -3.13
N SER A 292 -26.87 -2.66 -4.39
CA SER A 292 -28.07 -3.44 -4.73
C SER A 292 -28.17 -3.75 -6.23
N TYR A 293 -28.95 -4.78 -6.57
CA TYR A 293 -29.35 -5.03 -7.96
C TYR A 293 -30.17 -3.88 -8.55
N LYS A 294 -30.94 -3.16 -7.71
CA LYS A 294 -31.63 -1.94 -8.14
C LYS A 294 -30.66 -0.89 -8.68
N CYS A 295 -29.52 -0.68 -8.02
CA CYS A 295 -28.50 0.23 -8.53
C CYS A 295 -27.86 -0.33 -9.80
N PHE A 296 -27.52 -1.63 -9.81
CA PHE A 296 -26.91 -2.30 -10.97
C PHE A 296 -27.79 -2.31 -12.22
N ASN A 297 -29.11 -2.27 -12.07
CA ASN A 297 -30.07 -2.26 -13.16
C ASN A 297 -30.49 -0.84 -13.56
N THR A 298 -29.91 0.21 -12.95
CA THR A 298 -30.20 1.58 -13.34
C THR A 298 -29.57 1.87 -14.70
N ASP A 299 -30.37 2.34 -15.63
CA ASP A 299 -29.89 2.63 -16.99
C ASP A 299 -28.79 3.70 -17.01
N GLY A 300 -27.86 3.57 -17.96
CA GLY A 300 -26.91 4.63 -18.30
C GLY A 300 -25.61 4.68 -17.49
N HIS A 301 -25.36 3.72 -16.59
CA HIS A 301 -24.08 3.64 -15.87
C HIS A 301 -23.06 2.68 -16.54
N CYS A 302 -21.78 2.86 -16.23
CA CYS A 302 -20.66 2.10 -16.80
C CYS A 302 -20.08 1.04 -15.84
N TYR A 303 -20.91 0.45 -14.98
CA TYR A 303 -20.53 -0.64 -14.06
C TYR A 303 -21.01 -1.99 -14.60
N TYR A 304 -20.14 -3.00 -14.50
CA TYR A 304 -20.42 -4.36 -15.00
C TYR A 304 -20.12 -5.40 -13.92
N GLY A 305 -20.94 -6.44 -13.80
CA GLY A 305 -20.68 -7.54 -12.86
C GLY A 305 -19.45 -8.35 -13.27
N VAL A 306 -18.68 -8.82 -12.30
CA VAL A 306 -17.50 -9.66 -12.55
C VAL A 306 -17.88 -11.13 -12.45
N VAL A 307 -17.74 -11.87 -13.54
CA VAL A 307 -17.88 -13.34 -13.54
C VAL A 307 -16.48 -13.93 -13.31
N THR A 308 -16.22 -14.41 -12.10
CA THR A 308 -15.02 -15.23 -11.82
C THR A 308 -15.27 -16.65 -12.31
N ARG A 309 -14.59 -17.05 -13.39
CA ARG A 309 -14.45 -18.46 -13.79
C ARG A 309 -13.35 -19.14 -12.99
#